data_AF-F0UD58-F1
#
_entry.id   AF-F0UD58-F1
#
_cell.length_a   1.000
_cell.length_b   1.000
_cell.length_c   1.000
_cell.angle_alpha   90.00
_cell.angle_beta   90.00
_cell.angle_gamma   90.00
#
_symmetry.space_group_name_H-M   'P 1'
#
loop_
_entity.id
_entity.type
_entity.pdbx_description
1 polymer ?
#
loop_
_entity_poly.entity_id
_entity_poly.type
_entity_poly.pdbx_seq_one_letter_code
_entity_poly.pdbx_strand_id
1 'polypeptide(L)' 'MFLEEVQVMEALSRHPHPNIIRYYGCRVVRSPITGLIMEGHAYTLSTYLNGGIGKIDKSSFMNALESPIRHLHAPD' A
#
# COMPACT_ATOMS: atom_id res chain seq x y z
N MET A 1 -5.49 17.54 7.75
CA MET A 1 -4.61 17.05 6.66
C MET A 1 -4.50 15.54 6.86
N PHE A 2 -4.65 14.71 5.83
CA PHE A 2 -4.95 13.26 5.87
C PHE A 2 -6.43 12.83 5.90
N LEU A 3 -7.42 13.73 5.84
CA LEU A 3 -8.82 13.28 5.92
C LEU A 3 -9.23 12.48 4.68
N GLU A 4 -8.93 13.00 3.49
CA GLU A 4 -9.24 12.33 2.22
C GLU A 4 -8.44 11.03 2.09
N GLU A 5 -7.16 11.05 2.45
CA GLU A 5 -6.32 9.86 2.43
C GLU A 5 -6.82 8.80 3.43
N VAL A 6 -7.27 9.19 4.62
CA VAL A 6 -7.92 8.27 5.55
C VAL A 6 -9.19 7.70 4.92
N GLN A 7 -10.06 8.53 4.34
CA GLN A 7 -11.31 8.04 3.72
C GLN A 7 -11.04 7.02 2.61
N VAL A 8 -10.04 7.29 1.75
CA VAL A 8 -9.63 6.34 0.71
C VAL A 8 -9.09 5.05 1.33
N MET A 9 -8.21 5.13 2.32
CA MET A 9 -7.64 3.92 2.94
C MET A 9 -8.68 3.12 3.75
N GLU A 10 -9.65 3.77 4.38
CA GLU A 10 -10.81 3.11 5.00
C GLU A 10 -11.71 2.44 3.94
N ALA A 11 -11.88 3.05 2.77
CA ALA A 11 -12.63 2.45 1.68
C ALA A 11 -11.92 1.20 1.14
N LEU A 12 -10.62 1.28 0.88
CA LEU A 12 -9.78 0.17 0.41
C LEU A 12 -9.68 -0.97 1.44
N SER A 13 -9.71 -0.66 2.74
CA SER A 13 -9.62 -1.69 3.79
C SER A 13 -10.81 -2.64 3.82
N ARG A 14 -11.98 -2.22 3.30
CA ARG A 14 -13.19 -3.05 3.17
C ARG A 14 -13.05 -4.15 2.12
N HIS A 15 -12.19 -3.94 1.11
CA HIS A 15 -11.95 -4.89 0.03
C HIS A 15 -10.44 -5.14 -0.10
N PRO A 16 -9.82 -5.88 0.84
CA PRO A 16 -8.37 -6.04 0.85
C PRO A 16 -7.87 -6.78 -0.40
N HIS A 17 -6.76 -6.31 -0.97
CA HIS A 17 -6.08 -6.95 -2.11
C HIS A 17 -4.69 -7.44 -1.68
N PRO A 18 -4.26 -8.67 -2.07
CA PRO A 18 -3.02 -9.28 -1.58
C PRO A 18 -1.74 -8.49 -1.92
N ASN A 19 -1.75 -7.67 -2.97
CA ASN A 19 -0.62 -6.83 -3.39
C ASN A 19 -0.77 -5.35 -2.98
N ILE A 20 -1.64 -5.05 -2.01
CA ILE A 20 -1.74 -3.74 -1.36
C ILE A 20 -1.45 -3.95 0.12
N ILE A 21 -0.53 -3.16 0.68
CA ILE A 21 -0.13 -3.26 2.07
C ILE A 21 -1.31 -3.04 3.01
N ARG A 22 -1.32 -3.73 4.16
CA ARG A 22 -2.42 -3.59 5.11
C ARG A 22 -2.44 -2.19 5.72
N TYR A 23 -3.64 -1.60 5.78
CA TYR A 23 -3.91 -0.38 6.54
C TYR A 23 -4.41 -0.73 7.94
N TYR A 24 -3.87 -0.06 8.97
CA TYR A 24 -4.18 -0.30 10.38
C TYR A 24 -4.97 0.85 11.03
N GLY A 25 -5.23 1.93 10.30
CA GLY A 25 -5.89 3.12 10.84
C GLY A 25 -5.02 4.37 10.73
N CYS A 26 -5.44 5.44 11.41
CA CYS A 26 -4.71 6.71 11.43
C CYS A 26 -4.32 7.12 12.86
N ARG A 27 -3.28 7.94 12.96
CA ARG A 27 -2.84 8.51 14.25
C ARG A 27 -3.40 9.91 14.43
N VAL A 28 -4.15 10.11 15.51
CA VAL A 28 -4.71 11.41 15.90
C VAL A 28 -3.98 11.93 17.14
N VAL A 29 -3.51 13.18 17.11
CA VAL A 29 -2.83 13.81 18.27
C VAL A 29 -3.45 15.20 18.50
N ARG A 30 -4.13 15.39 19.65
CA ARG A 30 -4.76 16.67 20.03
C ARG A 30 -5.74 17.21 18.97
N SER A 31 -6.45 16.30 18.29
CA SER A 31 -7.51 16.52 17.29
C SER A 31 -7.14 16.48 15.79
N PRO A 32 -5.97 16.89 15.29
CA PRO A 32 -5.62 16.60 13.89
C PRO A 32 -5.16 15.15 13.68
N ILE A 33 -5.48 14.62 12.51
CA ILE A 33 -4.84 13.43 11.95
C ILE A 33 -3.39 13.83 11.61
N THR A 34 -2.44 13.03 12.10
CA THR A 34 -0.99 13.27 11.98
C THR A 34 -0.28 12.21 11.14
N GLY A 35 -1.00 11.19 10.70
CA GLY A 35 -0.45 10.18 9.81
C GLY A 35 -1.36 8.96 9.68
N LEU A 36 -1.01 8.13 8.70
CA LEU A 36 -1.59 6.82 8.44
C LEU A 36 -0.68 5.75 9.03
N ILE A 37 -1.28 4.67 9.55
CA ILE A 37 -0.57 3.51 10.06
C ILE A 37 -0.79 2.38 9.06
N MET A 38 0.31 1.90 8.47
CA MET A 38 0.31 0.86 7.44
C MET A 38 1.33 -0.22 7.78
N GLU A 39 1.21 -1.37 7.15
CA GLU A 39 2.19 -2.44 7.19
C GLU A 39 3.54 -1.98 6.62
N GLY A 40 4.59 -2.20 7.42
CA GLY A 40 5.96 -1.90 7.05
C GLY A 40 6.62 -3.11 6.40
N HIS A 41 7.33 -2.88 5.30
CA HIS A 41 8.21 -3.87 4.68
C HIS A 41 9.67 -3.46 4.84
N ALA A 42 10.56 -4.45 4.98
CA ALA A 42 11.99 -4.23 5.17
C ALA A 42 12.67 -3.54 3.96
N TYR A 43 12.07 -3.65 2.77
CA TYR A 43 12.64 -3.17 1.53
C TYR A 43 11.58 -2.50 0.64
N THR A 44 11.98 -1.43 -0.03
CA THR A 44 11.36 -0.99 -1.29
C THR A 44 11.92 -1.80 -2.45
N LEU A 45 11.24 -1.76 -3.61
CA LEU A 45 11.74 -2.38 -4.85
C LEU A 45 13.17 -1.91 -5.19
N SER A 46 13.43 -0.61 -5.08
CA SER A 46 14.74 -0.01 -5.38
C SER A 46 15.81 -0.53 -4.43
N THR A 47 15.55 -0.52 -3.12
CA THR A 47 16.52 -1.03 -2.12
C THR A 47 16.76 -2.52 -2.26
N TYR A 48 15.74 -3.29 -2.65
CA TYR A 48 15.86 -4.74 -2.83
C TYR A 48 16.76 -5.08 -4.02
N LEU A 49 16.55 -4.40 -5.16
CA LEU A 49 17.32 -4.63 -6.38
C LEU A 49 18.75 -4.07 -6.28
N ASN A 50 18.89 -2.81 -5.86
CA ASN A 50 20.20 -2.16 -5.78
C ASN A 50 21.07 -2.74 -4.65
N GLY A 51 20.45 -3.24 -3.58
CA GLY A 51 21.14 -3.93 -2.49
C GLY A 51 21.53 -5.37 -2.84
N GLY A 52 21.14 -5.89 -4.01
CA GLY A 52 21.42 -7.27 -4.40
C GLY A 52 20.79 -8.31 -3.48
N ILE A 53 19.71 -7.96 -2.78
CA ILE A 53 19.05 -8.83 -1.78
C ILE A 53 18.50 -10.10 -2.44
N GLY A 54 18.03 -9.99 -3.68
CA GLY A 54 17.57 -11.13 -4.46
C GLY A 54 17.27 -10.77 -5.91
N LYS A 55 16.74 -11.76 -6.64
CA LYS A 55 16.28 -11.60 -8.02
C LYS A 55 14.76 -11.51 -8.06
N ILE A 56 14.26 -10.79 -9.06
CA ILE A 56 12.83 -10.68 -9.33
C ILE A 56 12.56 -11.30 -10.70
N ASP A 57 11.61 -12.22 -10.76
CA ASP A 57 11.04 -12.61 -12.04
C ASP A 57 10.14 -11.48 -12.55
N LYS A 58 10.54 -10.85 -13.66
CA LYS A 58 9.88 -9.67 -14.19
C LYS A 58 8.42 -9.96 -14.57
N SER A 59 8.15 -11.12 -15.15
CA SER A 59 6.80 -11.48 -15.60
C SER A 59 5.85 -11.64 -14.43
N SER A 60 6.23 -12.43 -13.42
CA SER A 60 5.43 -12.61 -12.21
C SER A 60 5.26 -11.31 -11.43
N PHE A 61 6.31 -10.49 -11.33
CA PHE A 61 6.23 -9.19 -10.66
C PHE A 61 5.29 -8.22 -11.37
N MET A 62 5.36 -8.10 -12.69
CA MET A 62 4.48 -7.21 -13.44
C MET A 62 3.01 -7.64 -13.33
N ASN A 63 2.73 -8.95 -13.36
CA ASN A 63 1.38 -9.47 -13.13
C ASN A 63 0.88 -9.13 -11.72
N ALA A 64 1.74 -9.31 -10.71
CA ALA A 64 1.42 -8.96 -9.32
C ALA A 64 1.23 -7.44 -9.14
N LEU A 65 1.97 -6.60 -9.88
CA LEU A 65 1.84 -5.14 -9.83
C LEU A 65 0.59 -4.63 -10.55
N GLU A 66 0.18 -5.27 -11.64
CA GLU A 66 -0.99 -4.83 -12.41
C GLU A 66 -2.32 -5.14 -11.68
N SER A 67 -2.39 -6.27 -10.98
CA SER A 67 -3.58 -6.67 -10.21
C SER A 67 -4.09 -5.61 -9.22
N PRO A 68 -3.27 -5.02 -8.32
CA PRO A 68 -3.73 -3.98 -7.40
C PRO A 68 -4.10 -2.68 -8.13
N ILE A 69 -3.43 -2.34 -9.25
CA ILE A 69 -3.79 -1.14 -10.03
C ILE A 69 -5.19 -1.28 -10.61
N ARG A 70 -5.52 -2.46 -11.17
CA ARG A 70 -6.89 -2.74 -11.65
C ARG A 70 -7.90 -2.68 -10.51
N HIS A 71 -7.54 -3.20 -9.34
CA HIS A 71 -8.39 -3.14 -8.15
C HIS A 71 -8.66 -1.68 -7.71
N LEU A 72 -7.63 -0.83 -7.69
CA LEU A 72 -7.76 0.60 -7.35
C LEU A 72 -8.58 1.41 -8.37
N HIS A 73 -8.60 0.98 -9.64
CA HIS A 73 -9.38 1.63 -10.70
C HIS A 73 -10.76 0.99 -10.90
N ALA A 74 -11.11 -0.06 -10.16
CA ALA A 74 -12.44 -0.64 -10.25
C ALA A 74 -13.46 0.40 -9.75
N PRO A 75 -14.63 0.53 -10.42
CA PRO A 75 -15.71 1.36 -9.89
C PRO A 75 -16.19 0.78 -8.54
N ASP A 76 -16.43 1.68 -7.58
CA ASP A 76 -16.97 1.37 -6.25
C ASP A 76 -18.33 0.64 -6.30
#